data_AF-A0A5K1K0X7-F1
#
_entry.id   AF-A0A5K1K0X7-F1
#
_cell.length_a   1.000
_cell.length_b   1.000
_cell.length_c   1.000
_cell.angle_alpha   90.00
_cell.angle_beta   90.00
_cell.angle_gamma   90.00
#
_symmetry.space_group_name_H-M   'P 1'
#
loop_
_entity.id
_entity.type
_entity.pdbx_description
1 polymer ?
#
loop_
_entity_poly.entity_id
_entity_poly.type
_entity_poly.pdbx_seq_one_letter_code
_entity_poly.pdbx_strand_id
1 'polypeptide(L)'
;MLAGADRVEGCLFGNGERCGNVDLVTLALNLYTQGVPCGLDFSDIQSTIDVVAHCTSLPVHPRHPYAGELVFTAFSGSHQDAIKKGFEAQAVRHARCAQEGRPLKWEMPYLPLDPADLGRTYEAVIRVNSQSGKGGIAYIVREHLHIDLPRPVQQEFYCVVQRQVDRAAREITAEEITATFAAYYHLPEKPDPECGEAHPARVYLGKFAIVQTVRDGKAMTGFQGRMTADGNSFALRGEGAGPLAAFLSAVEGRTRLRFSAVETHERASLDPASCDVVSFVLLAETHSTSASSSSGVANGDAHAPAWGVGLDPDPARSQILAAVSAINKQLGGRPVSVVSGDTKEVLRILNDDYSLPVPQSMHDTLAEACSAGDIEGLSPAQVAARFVARFCPSATTSLESFSVTRVPKAPALHFQATVVLNGAEKQVGGTGDDAVACLLSGLSNLIGHVSPRDIQVRPRLGAAKGSQHAAFVKVEAVGQEEAWGVGLDDDLTTATLQAALIAAANCKGKL
;
A
#
# COMPACT_ATOMS: atom_id res chain seq x y z
N MET A 1 23.40 -0.11 -64.38
CA MET A 1 24.07 0.69 -63.33
C MET A 1 25.46 0.14 -63.06
N LEU A 2 26.46 1.02 -62.89
CA LEU A 2 27.92 0.80 -63.04
C LEU A 2 28.39 0.24 -64.39
N ALA A 3 27.75 -0.81 -64.91
CA ALA A 3 28.04 -1.41 -66.23
C ALA A 3 27.32 -0.72 -67.42
N GLY A 4 26.74 0.47 -67.21
CA GLY A 4 26.15 1.28 -68.29
C GLY A 4 24.63 1.15 -68.52
N ALA A 5 23.89 0.28 -67.82
CA ALA A 5 22.43 0.23 -67.97
C ALA A 5 21.71 1.46 -67.35
N ASP A 6 20.74 2.03 -68.08
CA ASP A 6 20.00 3.26 -67.76
C ASP A 6 18.65 3.06 -67.04
N ARG A 7 18.07 1.85 -67.12
CA ARG A 7 16.75 1.54 -66.53
C ARG A 7 16.72 0.16 -65.90
N VAL A 8 15.97 0.04 -64.81
CA VAL A 8 15.71 -1.22 -64.10
C VAL A 8 14.20 -1.42 -63.99
N GLU A 9 13.73 -2.64 -64.27
CA GLU A 9 12.34 -3.06 -64.05
C GLU A 9 12.27 -4.02 -62.88
N GLY A 10 11.24 -3.90 -62.05
CA GLY A 10 11.09 -4.72 -60.84
C GLY A 10 9.70 -4.59 -60.21
N CYS A 11 9.54 -5.19 -59.03
CA CYS A 11 8.33 -5.10 -58.23
C CYS A 11 8.65 -4.64 -56.80
N LEU A 12 7.68 -4.05 -56.12
CA LEU A 12 7.80 -3.76 -54.69
C LEU A 12 7.89 -5.07 -53.90
N PHE A 13 8.82 -5.13 -52.94
CA PHE A 13 9.13 -6.29 -52.11
C PHE A 13 9.43 -7.57 -52.89
N GLY A 14 9.90 -7.43 -54.14
CA GLY A 14 10.38 -8.53 -54.95
C GLY A 14 9.30 -9.53 -55.37
N ASN A 15 8.03 -9.12 -55.49
CA ASN A 15 7.00 -10.01 -56.04
C ASN A 15 7.27 -10.35 -57.53
N GLY A 16 6.75 -11.48 -58.02
CA GLY A 16 6.91 -11.91 -59.42
C GLY A 16 6.96 -13.42 -59.59
N GLU A 17 7.36 -13.88 -60.77
CA GLU A 17 7.39 -15.30 -61.09
C GLU A 17 8.49 -16.06 -60.32
N ARG A 18 8.16 -17.24 -59.77
CA ARG A 18 9.06 -18.11 -58.97
C ARG A 18 9.65 -17.41 -57.75
N CYS A 19 10.89 -16.91 -57.86
CA CYS A 19 11.60 -16.22 -56.79
C CYS A 19 11.31 -14.72 -56.77
N GLY A 20 10.55 -14.22 -57.74
CA GLY A 20 10.20 -12.81 -57.85
C GLY A 20 11.06 -12.00 -58.81
N ASN A 21 10.61 -10.77 -59.08
CA ASN A 21 11.41 -9.76 -59.76
C ASN A 21 12.37 -9.07 -58.77
N VAL A 22 13.28 -8.23 -59.29
CA VAL A 22 14.11 -7.41 -58.41
C VAL A 22 13.24 -6.49 -57.53
N ASP A 23 13.62 -6.35 -56.27
CA ASP A 23 12.91 -5.52 -55.32
C ASP A 23 13.27 -4.03 -55.50
N LEU A 24 12.29 -3.24 -55.95
CA LEU A 24 12.45 -1.81 -56.15
C LEU A 24 12.65 -1.04 -54.85
N VAL A 25 12.09 -1.51 -53.72
CA VAL A 25 12.26 -0.88 -52.41
C VAL A 25 13.70 -1.05 -51.95
N THR A 26 14.21 -2.28 -51.99
CA THR A 26 15.62 -2.56 -51.67
C THR A 26 16.58 -1.79 -52.56
N LEU A 27 16.34 -1.72 -53.87
CA LEU A 27 17.18 -0.94 -54.79
C LEU A 27 17.21 0.56 -54.43
N ALA A 28 16.04 1.15 -54.19
CA ALA A 28 15.92 2.56 -53.85
C ALA A 28 16.60 2.90 -52.52
N LEU A 29 16.40 2.08 -51.50
CA LEU A 29 16.96 2.32 -50.17
C LEU A 29 18.47 1.98 -50.10
N ASN A 30 18.96 1.07 -50.94
CA ASN A 30 20.40 0.88 -51.13
C ASN A 30 21.07 2.12 -51.74
N LEU A 31 20.39 2.86 -52.62
CA LEU A 31 20.89 4.15 -53.13
C LEU A 31 20.81 5.24 -52.04
N TYR A 32 19.68 5.30 -51.33
CA TYR A 32 19.45 6.26 -50.24
C TYR A 32 20.52 6.17 -49.15
N THR A 33 20.82 4.96 -48.67
CA THR A 33 21.84 4.73 -47.63
C THR A 33 23.26 5.12 -48.06
N GLN A 34 23.51 5.26 -49.36
CA GLN A 34 24.77 5.75 -49.93
C GLN A 34 24.72 7.24 -50.31
N GLY A 35 23.63 7.94 -49.99
CA GLY A 35 23.43 9.36 -50.30
C GLY A 35 23.12 9.64 -51.78
N VAL A 36 22.65 8.64 -52.53
CA VAL A 36 22.29 8.80 -53.95
C VAL A 36 20.76 8.92 -54.07
N PRO A 37 20.23 10.06 -54.58
CA PRO A 37 18.80 10.24 -54.73
C PRO A 37 18.23 9.33 -55.83
N CYS A 38 17.13 8.64 -55.54
CA CYS A 38 16.44 7.76 -56.48
C CYS A 38 15.07 8.28 -56.94
N GLY A 39 14.59 9.39 -56.36
CA GLY A 39 13.30 10.01 -56.72
C GLY A 39 12.06 9.23 -56.27
N LEU A 40 12.23 8.19 -55.46
CA LEU A 40 11.15 7.42 -54.83
C LEU A 40 11.03 7.79 -53.36
N ASP A 41 9.81 7.82 -52.84
CA ASP A 41 9.50 8.16 -51.46
C ASP A 41 9.08 6.90 -50.69
N PHE A 42 9.79 6.62 -49.61
CA PHE A 42 9.52 5.53 -48.67
C PHE A 42 9.49 6.03 -47.22
N SER A 43 9.23 7.32 -47.00
CA SER A 43 9.14 7.90 -45.65
C SER A 43 8.01 7.31 -44.80
N ASP A 44 7.04 6.65 -45.43
CA ASP A 44 6.10 5.73 -44.77
C ASP A 44 6.15 4.36 -45.44
N ILE A 45 7.10 3.54 -44.99
CA ILE A 45 7.26 2.19 -45.54
C ILE A 45 6.11 1.26 -45.13
N GLN A 46 5.43 1.53 -44.01
CA GLN A 46 4.34 0.69 -43.53
C GLN A 46 3.13 0.79 -44.45
N SER A 47 2.76 2.00 -44.86
CA SER A 47 1.72 2.21 -45.89
C SER A 47 2.04 1.46 -47.18
N THR A 48 3.30 1.47 -47.62
CA THR A 48 3.74 0.70 -48.80
C THR A 48 3.56 -0.81 -48.61
N ILE A 49 3.93 -1.34 -47.43
CA ILE A 49 3.74 -2.76 -47.08
C ILE A 49 2.27 -3.12 -47.09
N ASP A 50 1.42 -2.30 -46.47
CA ASP A 50 -0.02 -2.56 -46.35
C ASP A 50 -0.69 -2.60 -47.72
N VAL A 51 -0.36 -1.66 -48.61
CA VAL A 51 -0.87 -1.63 -49.98
C VAL A 51 -0.41 -2.86 -50.76
N VAL A 52 0.86 -3.24 -50.70
CA VAL A 52 1.36 -4.41 -51.44
C VAL A 52 0.77 -5.71 -50.89
N ALA A 53 0.71 -5.85 -49.58
CA ALA A 53 0.10 -7.02 -48.93
C ALA A 53 -1.40 -7.12 -49.28
N HIS A 54 -2.11 -5.99 -49.32
CA HIS A 54 -3.50 -5.95 -49.75
C HIS A 54 -3.67 -6.37 -51.22
N CYS A 55 -2.85 -5.83 -52.13
CA CYS A 55 -2.94 -6.15 -53.56
C CYS A 55 -2.53 -7.59 -53.89
N THR A 56 -1.57 -8.15 -53.17
CA THR A 56 -0.97 -9.46 -53.49
C THR A 56 -1.49 -10.60 -52.64
N SER A 57 -2.12 -10.30 -51.49
CA SER A 57 -2.45 -11.27 -50.44
C SER A 57 -1.24 -12.08 -49.95
N LEU A 58 -0.03 -11.54 -50.11
CA LEU A 58 1.22 -12.13 -49.64
C LEU A 58 1.85 -11.23 -48.56
N PRO A 59 2.29 -11.80 -47.43
CA PRO A 59 2.98 -11.03 -46.41
C PRO A 59 4.41 -10.70 -46.83
N VAL A 60 4.93 -9.56 -46.37
CA VAL A 60 6.36 -9.26 -46.45
C VAL A 60 7.11 -10.11 -45.42
N HIS A 61 8.21 -10.74 -45.83
CA HIS A 61 8.97 -11.62 -44.94
C HIS A 61 9.56 -10.81 -43.76
N PRO A 62 9.60 -11.34 -42.51
CA PRO A 62 10.10 -10.59 -41.34
C PRO A 62 11.55 -10.10 -41.47
N ARG A 63 12.35 -10.71 -42.34
CA ARG A 63 13.75 -10.31 -42.62
C ARG A 63 13.94 -9.63 -43.98
N HIS A 64 12.84 -9.24 -44.65
CA HIS A 64 12.91 -8.55 -45.94
C HIS A 64 13.59 -7.19 -45.74
N PRO A 65 14.66 -6.86 -46.49
CA PRO A 65 15.43 -5.63 -46.25
C PRO A 65 14.55 -4.40 -46.12
N TYR A 66 14.85 -3.55 -45.13
CA TYR A 66 14.15 -2.29 -44.78
C TYR A 66 12.68 -2.41 -44.32
N ALA A 67 11.92 -3.36 -44.85
CA ALA A 67 10.48 -3.48 -44.65
C ALA A 67 10.09 -4.51 -43.59
N GLY A 68 10.88 -5.56 -43.46
CA GLY A 68 10.60 -6.69 -42.59
C GLY A 68 10.59 -6.30 -41.12
N GLU A 69 9.73 -6.97 -40.35
CA GLU A 69 9.48 -6.70 -38.93
C GLU A 69 10.75 -6.72 -38.04
N LEU A 70 11.78 -7.49 -38.44
CA LEU A 70 12.98 -7.75 -37.63
C LEU A 70 14.22 -6.96 -38.08
N VAL A 71 14.14 -6.16 -39.16
CA VAL A 71 15.34 -5.60 -39.80
C VAL A 71 16.02 -4.47 -39.02
N PHE A 72 15.27 -3.81 -38.13
CA PHE A 72 15.82 -2.82 -37.22
C PHE A 72 16.04 -3.39 -35.81
N THR A 73 15.70 -4.67 -35.57
CA THR A 73 15.70 -5.28 -34.23
C THR A 73 17.08 -5.81 -33.82
N ALA A 74 17.52 -5.44 -32.61
CA ALA A 74 18.70 -6.01 -31.96
C ALA A 74 18.31 -6.88 -30.77
N PHE A 75 18.50 -8.20 -30.90
CA PHE A 75 18.23 -9.17 -29.82
C PHE A 75 19.36 -9.30 -28.79
N SER A 76 20.60 -9.07 -29.23
CA SER A 76 21.77 -9.19 -28.36
C SER A 76 21.88 -7.98 -27.43
N GLY A 77 22.02 -8.22 -26.13
CA GLY A 77 22.28 -7.17 -25.15
C GLY A 77 23.52 -6.31 -25.47
N SER A 78 24.56 -6.87 -26.09
CA SER A 78 25.74 -6.10 -26.49
C SER A 78 25.46 -5.15 -27.67
N HIS A 79 24.63 -5.59 -28.62
CA HIS A 79 24.20 -4.74 -29.73
C HIS A 79 23.27 -3.64 -29.22
N GLN A 80 22.34 -3.96 -28.31
CA GLN A 80 21.46 -2.97 -27.66
C GLN A 80 22.26 -1.91 -26.90
N ASP A 81 23.30 -2.30 -26.15
CA ASP A 81 24.18 -1.36 -25.44
C ASP A 81 24.97 -0.46 -26.41
N ALA A 82 25.51 -1.02 -27.49
CA ALA A 82 26.21 -0.26 -28.51
C ALA A 82 25.29 0.73 -29.25
N ILE A 83 24.07 0.31 -29.58
CA ILE A 83 23.05 1.17 -30.18
C ILE A 83 22.69 2.30 -29.21
N LYS A 84 22.43 2.00 -27.93
CA LYS A 84 22.15 3.02 -26.90
C LYS A 84 23.26 4.07 -26.83
N LYS A 85 24.52 3.64 -26.70
CA LYS A 85 25.69 4.55 -26.70
C LYS A 85 25.81 5.33 -28.00
N GLY A 86 25.47 4.68 -29.13
CA GLY A 86 25.37 5.31 -30.43
C GLY A 86 24.43 6.51 -30.39
N PHE A 87 23.21 6.33 -29.88
CA PHE A 87 22.21 7.41 -29.78
C PHE A 87 22.65 8.55 -28.86
N GLU A 88 23.23 8.22 -27.71
CA GLU A 88 23.79 9.23 -26.79
C GLU A 88 24.87 10.08 -27.49
N ALA A 89 25.79 9.44 -28.22
CA ALA A 89 26.82 10.13 -29.00
C ALA A 89 26.23 10.89 -30.20
N GLN A 90 25.20 10.32 -30.84
CA GLN A 90 24.53 10.90 -31.99
C GLN A 90 23.80 12.20 -31.63
N ALA A 91 23.11 12.24 -30.48
CA ALA A 91 22.46 13.43 -29.99
C ALA A 91 23.45 14.59 -29.78
N VAL A 92 24.60 14.29 -29.16
CA VAL A 92 25.70 15.27 -28.98
C VAL A 92 26.24 15.75 -30.33
N ARG A 93 26.46 14.82 -31.27
CA ARG A 93 26.95 15.11 -32.63
C ARG A 93 25.98 16.00 -33.40
N HIS A 94 24.69 15.67 -33.37
CA HIS A 94 23.63 16.41 -34.05
C HIS A 94 23.45 17.82 -33.46
N ALA A 95 23.45 17.96 -32.14
CA ALA A 95 23.41 19.27 -31.49
C ALA A 95 24.57 20.16 -31.95
N ARG A 96 25.78 19.60 -32.02
CA ARG A 96 26.96 20.30 -32.54
C ARG A 96 26.83 20.65 -34.03
N CYS A 97 26.43 19.70 -34.88
CA CYS A 97 26.25 19.93 -36.31
C CYS A 97 25.20 21.02 -36.58
N ALA A 98 24.10 21.03 -35.83
CA ALA A 98 23.06 22.06 -35.92
C ALA A 98 23.61 23.45 -35.57
N GLN A 99 24.44 23.57 -34.52
CA GLN A 99 25.10 24.83 -34.16
C GLN A 99 26.11 25.30 -35.22
N GLU A 100 26.82 24.37 -35.87
CA GLU A 100 27.81 24.66 -36.91
C GLU A 100 27.20 24.83 -38.32
N GLY A 101 25.87 24.67 -38.48
CA GLY A 101 25.20 24.71 -39.79
C GLY A 101 25.59 23.57 -40.74
N ARG A 102 26.00 22.43 -40.20
CA ARG A 102 26.49 21.26 -40.96
C ARG A 102 25.38 20.22 -41.13
N PRO A 103 25.41 19.42 -42.22
CA PRO A 103 24.42 18.37 -42.43
C PRO A 103 24.46 17.33 -41.31
N LEU A 104 23.28 16.91 -40.87
CA LEU A 104 23.12 15.85 -39.88
C LEU A 104 23.49 14.52 -40.54
N LYS A 105 24.56 13.89 -40.07
CA LYS A 105 25.02 12.60 -40.58
C LYS A 105 24.51 11.49 -39.68
N TRP A 106 23.97 10.42 -40.26
CA TRP A 106 23.68 9.18 -39.55
C TRP A 106 24.98 8.41 -39.29
N GLU A 107 25.23 8.06 -38.02
CA GLU A 107 26.42 7.30 -37.64
C GLU A 107 26.10 6.43 -36.42
N MET A 108 25.52 5.26 -36.69
CA MET A 108 25.04 4.34 -35.67
C MET A 108 25.63 2.94 -35.86
N PRO A 109 26.03 2.28 -34.75
CA PRO A 109 26.38 0.86 -34.79
C PRO A 109 25.17 0.02 -35.21
N TYR A 110 25.38 -0.96 -36.10
CA TYR A 110 24.40 -1.97 -36.53
C TYR A 110 23.14 -1.47 -37.27
N LEU A 111 22.87 -0.16 -37.27
CA LEU A 111 21.73 0.45 -37.97
C LEU A 111 22.22 1.21 -39.21
N PRO A 112 21.99 0.70 -40.44
CA PRO A 112 22.51 1.31 -41.67
C PRO A 112 21.85 2.65 -42.04
N LEU A 113 20.63 2.91 -41.55
CA LEU A 113 19.93 4.19 -41.64
C LEU A 113 19.14 4.45 -40.36
N ASP A 114 18.58 5.65 -40.25
CA ASP A 114 17.63 5.99 -39.19
C ASP A 114 16.27 5.33 -39.49
N PRO A 115 15.73 4.45 -38.63
CA PRO A 115 14.38 3.90 -38.82
C PRO A 115 13.31 4.98 -38.98
N ALA A 116 13.50 6.16 -38.37
CA ALA A 116 12.58 7.29 -38.49
C ALA A 116 12.46 7.82 -39.93
N ASP A 117 13.51 7.69 -40.75
CA ASP A 117 13.49 8.08 -42.17
C ASP A 117 12.48 7.26 -42.99
N LEU A 118 12.04 6.10 -42.48
CA LEU A 118 11.06 5.21 -43.09
C LEU A 118 9.72 5.19 -42.33
N GLY A 119 9.53 6.08 -41.36
CA GLY A 119 8.33 6.10 -40.51
C GLY A 119 8.29 4.95 -39.50
N ARG A 120 9.43 4.30 -39.22
CA ARG A 120 9.56 3.25 -38.20
C ARG A 120 9.98 3.86 -36.86
N THR A 121 9.46 3.30 -35.77
CA THR A 121 9.80 3.72 -34.41
C THR A 121 10.94 2.89 -33.83
N TYR A 122 11.61 3.46 -32.82
CA TYR A 122 12.69 2.80 -32.11
C TYR A 122 12.24 1.59 -31.27
N GLU A 123 10.95 1.49 -30.92
CA GLU A 123 10.38 0.31 -30.27
C GLU A 123 10.58 -0.97 -31.11
N ALA A 124 10.66 -0.85 -32.44
CA ALA A 124 11.01 -1.96 -33.33
C ALA A 124 12.46 -2.45 -33.15
N VAL A 125 13.32 -1.68 -32.49
CA VAL A 125 14.75 -1.96 -32.31
C VAL A 125 15.03 -2.80 -31.07
N ILE A 126 14.30 -2.59 -29.97
CA ILE A 126 14.52 -3.29 -28.69
C ILE A 126 13.41 -4.31 -28.44
N ARG A 127 13.69 -5.57 -28.75
CA ARG A 127 12.88 -6.69 -28.24
C ARG A 127 13.58 -7.35 -27.06
N VAL A 128 12.82 -7.64 -26.00
CA VAL A 128 13.34 -8.27 -24.79
C VAL A 128 13.04 -9.76 -24.81
N ASN A 129 14.11 -10.55 -24.85
CA ASN A 129 14.12 -12.00 -24.74
C ASN A 129 15.20 -12.45 -23.75
N SER A 130 15.43 -13.77 -23.64
CA SER A 130 16.36 -14.34 -22.66
C SER A 130 17.83 -13.97 -22.89
N GLN A 131 18.17 -13.34 -24.03
CA GLN A 131 19.50 -12.84 -24.38
C GLN A 131 19.62 -11.31 -24.30
N SER A 132 18.54 -10.62 -23.93
CA SER A 132 18.50 -9.16 -23.90
C SER A 132 19.27 -8.58 -22.72
N GLY A 133 19.83 -7.39 -22.92
CA GLY A 133 20.68 -6.73 -21.94
C GLY A 133 19.88 -5.82 -20.99
N LYS A 134 20.49 -5.52 -19.84
CA LYS A 134 19.94 -4.58 -18.82
C LYS A 134 19.56 -3.22 -19.40
N GLY A 135 20.30 -2.77 -20.42
CA GLY A 135 20.09 -1.47 -21.09
C GLY A 135 18.78 -1.39 -21.87
N GLY A 136 18.30 -2.50 -22.45
CA GLY A 136 17.05 -2.51 -23.21
C GLY A 136 15.83 -2.28 -22.33
N ILE A 137 15.78 -2.96 -21.18
CA ILE A 137 14.69 -2.81 -20.21
C ILE A 137 14.66 -1.40 -19.62
N ALA A 138 15.83 -0.87 -19.25
CA ALA A 138 15.94 0.49 -18.73
C ALA A 138 15.48 1.54 -19.77
N TYR A 139 15.74 1.30 -21.05
CA TYR A 139 15.24 2.16 -22.12
C TYR A 139 13.71 2.14 -22.19
N ILE A 140 13.09 0.96 -22.18
CA ILE A 140 11.63 0.81 -22.26
C ILE A 140 10.94 1.53 -21.09
N VAL A 141 11.45 1.37 -19.86
CA VAL A 141 10.92 2.10 -18.69
C VAL A 141 11.09 3.61 -18.84
N ARG A 142 12.22 4.06 -19.39
CA ARG A 142 12.47 5.49 -19.63
C ARG A 142 11.50 6.07 -20.66
N GLU A 143 11.23 5.34 -21.73
CA GLU A 143 10.41 5.83 -22.83
C GLU A 143 8.91 5.79 -22.51
N HIS A 144 8.41 4.67 -21.97
CA HIS A 144 6.98 4.46 -21.77
C HIS A 144 6.47 4.89 -20.39
N LEU A 145 7.33 4.88 -19.37
CA LEU A 145 6.96 5.32 -18.01
C LEU A 145 7.59 6.64 -17.64
N HIS A 146 8.44 7.21 -18.49
CA HIS A 146 9.16 8.46 -18.23
C HIS A 146 10.01 8.44 -16.95
N ILE A 147 10.43 7.24 -16.51
CA ILE A 147 11.22 7.03 -15.31
C ILE A 147 12.66 6.69 -15.68
N ASP A 148 13.60 7.52 -15.25
CA ASP A 148 15.03 7.22 -15.38
C ASP A 148 15.53 6.40 -14.19
N LEU A 149 15.80 5.10 -14.41
CA LEU A 149 16.18 4.18 -13.35
C LEU A 149 17.66 4.34 -12.93
N PRO A 150 17.98 4.46 -11.63
CA PRO A 150 19.36 4.32 -11.13
C PRO A 150 19.94 2.94 -11.44
N ARG A 151 21.27 2.85 -11.61
CA ARG A 151 21.96 1.58 -11.95
C ARG A 151 21.61 0.40 -11.03
N PRO A 152 21.52 0.55 -9.69
CA PRO A 152 21.14 -0.55 -8.81
C PRO A 152 19.71 -1.05 -9.07
N VAL A 153 18.78 -0.12 -9.29
CA VAL A 153 17.35 -0.41 -9.56
C VAL A 153 17.18 -1.10 -10.91
N GLN A 154 17.95 -0.68 -11.93
CA GLN A 154 18.00 -1.37 -13.23
C GLN A 154 18.40 -2.84 -13.08
N GLN A 155 19.34 -3.14 -12.17
CA GLN A 155 19.79 -4.51 -11.93
C GLN A 155 18.71 -5.35 -11.23
N GLU A 156 18.03 -4.78 -10.21
CA GLU A 156 16.93 -5.46 -9.52
C GLU A 156 15.80 -5.78 -10.49
N PHE A 157 15.33 -4.77 -11.24
CA PHE A 157 14.20 -4.95 -12.14
C PHE A 157 14.53 -5.86 -13.33
N TYR A 158 15.77 -5.84 -13.83
CA TYR A 158 16.22 -6.80 -14.85
C TYR A 158 16.03 -8.26 -14.39
N CYS A 159 16.36 -8.59 -13.15
CA CYS A 159 16.15 -9.93 -12.60
C CYS A 159 14.67 -10.32 -12.50
N VAL A 160 13.75 -9.35 -12.38
CA VAL A 160 12.30 -9.58 -12.38
C VAL A 160 11.83 -9.93 -13.79
N VAL A 161 12.16 -9.10 -14.78
CA VAL A 161 11.78 -9.33 -16.17
C VAL A 161 12.41 -10.61 -16.71
N GLN A 162 13.68 -10.89 -16.41
CA GLN A 162 14.34 -12.12 -16.83
C GLN A 162 13.57 -13.37 -16.37
N ARG A 163 13.12 -13.41 -15.11
CA ARG A 163 12.32 -14.52 -14.59
C ARG A 163 10.97 -14.66 -15.32
N GLN A 164 10.38 -13.55 -15.75
CA GLN A 164 9.15 -13.56 -16.53
C GLN A 164 9.40 -14.08 -17.94
N VAL A 165 10.47 -13.63 -18.60
CA VAL A 165 10.88 -14.10 -19.93
C VAL A 165 11.14 -15.60 -19.91
N ASP A 166 11.92 -16.08 -18.93
CA ASP A 166 12.27 -17.49 -18.79
C ASP A 166 11.02 -18.36 -18.55
N ARG A 167 10.02 -17.85 -17.82
CA ARG A 167 8.73 -18.54 -17.60
C ARG A 167 7.84 -18.54 -18.83
N ALA A 168 7.79 -17.43 -19.56
CA ALA A 168 6.94 -17.28 -20.73
C ALA A 168 7.51 -18.00 -21.95
N ALA A 169 8.82 -18.26 -21.98
CA ALA A 169 9.56 -18.86 -23.10
C ALA A 169 9.31 -18.15 -24.44
N ARG A 170 9.01 -16.84 -24.40
CA ARG A 170 8.77 -15.98 -25.56
C ARG A 170 9.28 -14.57 -25.31
N GLU A 171 9.26 -13.76 -26.36
CA GLU A 171 9.49 -12.32 -26.28
C GLU A 171 8.42 -11.65 -25.42
N ILE A 172 8.86 -10.67 -24.63
CA ILE A 172 7.98 -9.84 -23.81
C ILE A 172 7.86 -8.47 -24.45
N THR A 173 6.64 -7.97 -24.54
CA THR A 173 6.32 -6.66 -25.13
C THR A 173 6.67 -5.51 -24.18
N ALA A 174 6.75 -4.29 -24.71
CA ALA A 174 6.95 -3.10 -23.88
C ALA A 174 5.81 -2.92 -22.85
N GLU A 175 4.56 -3.16 -23.25
CA GLU A 175 3.37 -3.10 -22.39
C GLU A 175 3.44 -4.12 -21.24
N GLU A 176 3.90 -5.33 -21.51
CA GLU A 176 4.08 -6.34 -20.47
C GLU A 176 5.19 -5.95 -19.48
N ILE A 177 6.28 -5.33 -19.98
CA ILE A 177 7.36 -4.81 -19.12
C ILE A 177 6.86 -3.67 -18.24
N THR A 178 6.10 -2.72 -18.78
CA THR A 178 5.56 -1.58 -18.01
C THR A 178 4.54 -2.05 -16.98
N ALA A 179 3.63 -2.97 -17.34
CA ALA A 179 2.71 -3.59 -16.40
C ALA A 179 3.45 -4.35 -15.29
N THR A 180 4.51 -5.08 -15.64
CA THR A 180 5.35 -5.79 -14.66
C THR A 180 6.07 -4.82 -13.74
N PHE A 181 6.53 -3.67 -14.25
CA PHE A 181 7.15 -2.62 -13.43
C PHE A 181 6.15 -2.04 -12.42
N ALA A 182 4.96 -1.64 -12.89
CA ALA A 182 3.91 -1.09 -12.04
C ALA A 182 3.49 -2.08 -10.95
N ALA A 183 3.27 -3.36 -11.32
CA ALA A 183 2.91 -4.42 -10.39
C ALA A 183 4.03 -4.72 -9.38
N TYR A 184 5.28 -4.81 -9.83
CA TYR A 184 6.42 -5.14 -8.98
C TYR A 184 6.77 -4.04 -7.98
N TYR A 185 6.63 -2.77 -8.36
CA TYR A 185 6.84 -1.63 -7.46
C TYR A 185 5.56 -1.11 -6.82
N HIS A 186 4.42 -1.77 -7.00
CA HIS A 186 3.13 -1.38 -6.43
C HIS A 186 2.78 0.09 -6.68
N LEU A 187 3.05 0.58 -7.90
CA LEU A 187 2.72 1.95 -8.25
C LEU A 187 1.19 2.10 -8.22
N PRO A 188 0.66 3.20 -7.67
CA PRO A 188 -0.77 3.43 -7.68
C PRO A 188 -1.23 3.54 -9.14
N GLU A 189 -2.05 2.60 -9.59
CA GLU A 189 -2.94 2.89 -10.72
C GLU A 189 -3.81 4.07 -10.30
N LYS A 190 -4.10 5.01 -11.20
CA LYS A 190 -5.04 6.10 -10.90
C LYS A 190 -6.28 5.46 -10.27
N PRO A 191 -6.58 5.72 -8.98
CA PRO A 191 -7.69 5.05 -8.34
C PRO A 191 -8.94 5.51 -9.08
N ASP A 192 -9.62 4.56 -9.71
CA ASP A 192 -10.96 4.83 -10.23
C ASP A 192 -11.87 4.97 -9.00
N PRO A 193 -12.38 6.17 -8.70
CA PRO A 193 -13.14 6.41 -7.48
C PRO A 193 -14.47 5.62 -7.43
N GLU A 194 -14.88 4.97 -8.53
CA GLU A 194 -16.11 4.20 -8.63
C GLU A 194 -15.93 2.68 -8.47
N CYS A 195 -14.72 2.15 -8.63
CA CYS A 195 -14.45 0.72 -8.45
C CYS A 195 -14.03 0.42 -7.01
N GLY A 196 -14.97 -0.11 -6.22
CA GLY A 196 -14.72 -0.66 -4.88
C GLY A 196 -13.87 -1.94 -4.86
N GLU A 197 -12.95 -2.11 -5.82
CA GLU A 197 -12.06 -3.26 -5.88
C GLU A 197 -10.89 -3.09 -4.89
N ALA A 198 -10.52 -4.20 -4.25
CA ALA A 198 -9.43 -4.24 -3.28
C ALA A 198 -8.12 -3.81 -3.94
N HIS A 199 -7.44 -2.82 -3.35
CA HIS A 199 -6.14 -2.34 -3.81
C HIS A 199 -5.17 -3.53 -3.97
N PRO A 200 -4.44 -3.69 -5.09
CA PRO A 200 -3.61 -4.87 -5.36
C PRO A 200 -2.42 -5.03 -4.39
N ALA A 201 -2.14 -4.00 -3.59
CA ALA A 201 -1.05 -3.99 -2.62
C ALA A 201 -1.58 -4.32 -1.21
N ARG A 202 -0.89 -5.22 -0.50
CA ARG A 202 -1.24 -5.63 0.87
C ARG A 202 -1.20 -4.45 1.85
N VAL A 203 -0.29 -3.51 1.62
CA VAL A 203 -0.16 -2.27 2.37
C VAL A 203 -0.34 -1.10 1.41
N TYR A 204 -1.24 -0.18 1.76
CA TYR A 204 -1.36 1.10 1.07
C TYR A 204 -1.49 2.24 2.07
N LEU A 205 -0.94 3.39 1.70
CA LEU A 205 -1.02 4.61 2.48
C LEU A 205 -2.13 5.48 1.92
N GLY A 206 -3.13 5.78 2.75
CA GLY A 206 -4.19 6.72 2.43
C GLY A 206 -3.73 8.17 2.57
N LYS A 207 -4.66 9.08 2.84
CA LYS A 207 -4.31 10.50 3.08
C LYS A 207 -3.38 10.63 4.28
N PHE A 208 -2.31 11.40 4.10
CA PHE A 208 -1.37 11.74 5.16
C PHE A 208 -0.97 13.22 5.10
N ALA A 209 -0.50 13.72 6.22
CA ALA A 209 0.01 15.05 6.42
C ALA A 209 1.40 14.98 7.04
N ILE A 210 2.29 15.84 6.54
CA ILE A 210 3.62 16.05 7.09
C ILE A 210 3.61 17.43 7.72
N VAL A 211 3.96 17.51 9.00
CA VAL A 211 4.00 18.77 9.76
C VAL A 211 5.42 19.00 10.24
N GLN A 212 6.04 20.09 9.81
CA GLN A 212 7.33 20.50 10.34
C GLN A 212 7.12 21.29 11.62
N THR A 213 7.82 20.90 12.68
CA THR A 213 7.83 21.59 13.97
C THR A 213 9.26 21.90 14.38
N VAL A 214 9.46 22.92 15.20
CA VAL A 214 10.76 23.23 15.79
C VAL A 214 10.66 22.94 17.27
N ARG A 215 11.49 22.01 17.76
CA ARG A 215 11.54 21.62 19.17
C ARG A 215 12.98 21.75 19.66
N ASP A 216 13.18 22.51 20.72
CA ASP A 216 14.52 22.79 21.30
C ASP A 216 15.54 23.30 20.27
N GLY A 217 15.08 24.15 19.32
CA GLY A 217 15.92 24.71 18.26
C GLY A 217 16.30 23.74 17.14
N LYS A 218 15.81 22.50 17.16
CA LYS A 218 16.00 21.51 16.08
C LYS A 218 14.72 21.38 15.26
N ALA A 219 14.88 21.34 13.93
CA ALA A 219 13.79 21.01 13.02
C ALA A 219 13.41 19.54 13.20
N MET A 220 12.14 19.29 13.51
CA MET A 220 11.53 17.97 13.66
C MET A 220 10.40 17.86 12.65
N THR A 221 10.24 16.67 12.08
CA THR A 221 9.13 16.38 11.17
C THR A 221 8.18 15.42 11.84
N GLY A 222 6.92 15.82 11.98
CA GLY A 222 5.81 14.96 12.39
C GLY A 222 5.13 14.38 11.16
N PHE A 223 4.86 13.09 11.19
CA PHE A 223 4.05 12.38 10.21
C PHE A 223 2.72 11.98 10.85
N GLN A 224 1.61 12.25 10.17
CA GLN A 224 0.29 11.75 10.55
C GLN A 224 -0.43 11.23 9.31
N GLY A 225 -0.85 9.96 9.32
CA GLY A 225 -1.52 9.36 8.17
C GLY A 225 -2.38 8.17 8.55
N ARG A 226 -3.10 7.63 7.56
CA ARG A 226 -3.83 6.37 7.69
C ARG A 226 -3.21 5.34 6.75
N MET A 227 -2.79 4.20 7.31
CA MET A 227 -2.28 3.07 6.54
C MET A 227 -3.25 1.91 6.68
N THR A 228 -3.47 1.20 5.58
CA THR A 228 -4.23 -0.05 5.60
C THR A 228 -3.27 -1.18 5.29
N ALA A 229 -3.26 -2.21 6.13
CA ALA A 229 -2.49 -3.43 5.92
C ALA A 229 -3.40 -4.65 6.08
N ASP A 230 -3.40 -5.56 5.12
CA ASP A 230 -4.23 -6.78 5.13
C ASP A 230 -5.73 -6.51 5.40
N GLY A 231 -6.25 -5.40 4.84
CA GLY A 231 -7.64 -4.95 5.02
C GLY A 231 -7.91 -4.18 6.32
N ASN A 232 -6.96 -4.12 7.25
CA ASN A 232 -7.10 -3.39 8.50
C ASN A 232 -6.54 -1.97 8.37
N SER A 233 -7.39 -0.96 8.55
CA SER A 233 -6.99 0.44 8.48
C SER A 233 -6.69 1.01 9.87
N PHE A 234 -5.53 1.64 10.04
CA PHE A 234 -5.09 2.21 11.30
C PHE A 234 -4.35 3.54 11.12
N ALA A 235 -4.38 4.36 12.18
CA ALA A 235 -3.70 5.64 12.21
C ALA A 235 -2.21 5.47 12.53
N LEU A 236 -1.37 6.13 11.73
CA LEU A 236 0.06 6.25 11.92
C LEU A 236 0.38 7.64 12.45
N ARG A 237 1.23 7.69 13.48
CA ARG A 237 1.84 8.93 13.96
C ARG A 237 3.28 8.67 14.35
N GLY A 238 4.19 9.49 13.86
CA GLY A 238 5.61 9.37 14.15
C GLY A 238 6.31 10.70 14.04
N GLU A 239 7.48 10.80 14.65
CA GLU A 239 8.34 11.98 14.60
C GLU A 239 9.75 11.54 14.18
N GLY A 240 10.45 12.40 13.43
CA GLY A 240 11.80 12.12 12.97
C GLY A 240 12.52 13.35 12.43
N ALA A 241 13.79 13.20 12.09
CA ALA A 241 14.62 14.27 11.53
C ALA A 241 14.16 14.73 10.13
N GLY A 242 13.36 13.93 9.44
CA GLY A 242 12.78 14.24 8.13
C GLY A 242 11.53 13.39 7.84
N PRO A 243 10.84 13.64 6.71
CA PRO A 243 9.57 12.99 6.37
C PRO A 243 9.65 11.45 6.35
N LEU A 244 10.66 10.91 5.67
CA LEU A 244 10.87 9.46 5.59
C LEU A 244 11.13 8.85 6.97
N ALA A 245 12.02 9.45 7.77
CA ALA A 245 12.31 8.97 9.12
C ALA A 245 11.07 9.02 10.04
N ALA A 246 10.28 10.08 9.95
CA ALA A 246 9.04 10.23 10.71
C ALA A 246 8.01 9.17 10.32
N PHE A 247 7.90 8.85 9.02
CA PHE A 247 7.06 7.78 8.51
C PHE A 247 7.52 6.40 9.01
N LEU A 248 8.80 6.07 8.88
CA LEU A 248 9.34 4.77 9.34
C LEU A 248 9.17 4.59 10.86
N SER A 249 9.39 5.64 11.64
CA SER A 249 9.10 5.67 13.08
C SER A 249 7.62 5.42 13.39
N ALA A 250 6.71 6.00 12.60
CA ALA A 250 5.28 5.76 12.73
C ALA A 250 4.90 4.29 12.46
N VAL A 251 5.48 3.70 11.41
CA VAL A 251 5.28 2.29 11.04
C VAL A 251 5.82 1.37 12.13
N GLU A 252 7.04 1.62 12.63
CA GLU A 252 7.63 0.85 13.72
C GLU A 252 6.74 0.86 14.96
N GLY A 253 6.28 2.04 15.39
CA GLY A 253 5.46 2.20 16.58
C GLY A 253 4.12 1.45 16.52
N ARG A 254 3.57 1.24 15.32
CA ARG A 254 2.26 0.59 15.13
C ARG A 254 2.33 -0.86 14.68
N THR A 255 3.40 -1.28 14.01
CA THR A 255 3.49 -2.64 13.43
C THR A 255 4.62 -3.48 14.03
N ARG A 256 5.47 -2.89 14.89
CA ARG A 256 6.75 -3.46 15.38
C ARG A 256 7.76 -3.81 14.29
N LEU A 257 7.47 -3.49 13.03
CA LEU A 257 8.39 -3.68 11.92
C LEU A 257 9.39 -2.54 11.88
N ARG A 258 10.67 -2.86 12.05
CA ARG A 258 11.77 -1.90 12.05
C ARG A 258 12.43 -1.85 10.69
N PHE A 259 12.21 -0.77 9.97
CA PHE A 259 12.87 -0.52 8.68
C PHE A 259 13.85 0.63 8.80
N SER A 260 14.98 0.49 8.11
CA SER A 260 15.97 1.56 7.94
C SER A 260 16.16 1.84 6.45
N ALA A 261 16.18 3.12 6.07
CA ALA A 261 16.54 3.55 4.74
C ALA A 261 18.07 3.49 4.59
N VAL A 262 18.55 2.62 3.71
CA VAL A 262 19.98 2.41 3.46
C VAL A 262 20.49 3.39 2.41
N GLU A 263 19.73 3.56 1.33
CA GLU A 263 20.12 4.37 0.19
C GLU A 263 18.88 5.01 -0.44
N THR A 264 18.99 6.27 -0.87
CA THR A 264 17.92 7.00 -1.54
C THR A 264 18.45 7.68 -2.79
N HIS A 265 17.68 7.63 -3.88
CA HIS A 265 17.93 8.40 -5.11
C HIS A 265 16.68 9.18 -5.47
N GLU A 266 16.86 10.36 -6.05
CA GLU A 266 15.78 11.18 -6.56
C GLU A 266 16.11 11.62 -7.98
N ARG A 267 15.10 11.58 -8.85
CA ARG A 267 15.18 12.11 -10.21
C ARG A 267 13.88 12.83 -10.55
N ALA A 268 13.95 13.83 -11.41
CA ALA A 268 12.76 14.38 -12.03
C ALA A 268 12.17 13.36 -13.00
N SER A 269 10.84 13.30 -13.10
CA SER A 269 10.17 12.61 -14.20
C SER A 269 10.63 13.20 -15.54
N LEU A 270 10.75 12.36 -16.56
CA LEU A 270 11.08 12.78 -17.93
C LEU A 270 9.83 13.17 -18.73
N ASP A 271 8.64 13.04 -18.13
CA ASP A 271 7.39 13.41 -18.78
C ASP A 271 7.31 14.95 -18.87
N PRO A 272 7.29 15.53 -20.09
CA PRO A 272 7.24 16.98 -20.26
C PRO A 272 5.93 17.61 -19.76
N ALA A 273 4.87 16.82 -19.55
CA ALA A 273 3.58 17.27 -19.03
C ALA A 273 3.44 17.11 -17.50
N SER A 274 4.37 16.41 -16.85
CA SER A 274 4.34 16.15 -15.41
C SER A 274 5.42 16.95 -14.66
N CYS A 275 5.10 17.34 -13.42
CA CYS A 275 6.09 17.91 -12.48
C CYS A 275 6.48 16.89 -11.40
N ASP A 276 6.22 15.61 -11.62
CA ASP A 276 6.46 14.57 -10.64
C ASP A 276 7.95 14.36 -10.38
N VAL A 277 8.27 14.08 -9.11
CA VAL A 277 9.57 13.60 -8.68
C VAL A 277 9.49 12.10 -8.47
N VAL A 278 10.46 11.38 -9.00
CA VAL A 278 10.60 9.94 -8.83
C VAL A 278 11.65 9.66 -7.76
N SER A 279 11.22 9.08 -6.65
CA SER A 279 12.10 8.68 -5.55
C SER A 279 12.32 7.16 -5.56
N PHE A 280 13.55 6.77 -5.29
CA PHE A 280 13.97 5.38 -5.15
C PHE A 280 14.53 5.19 -3.74
N VAL A 281 13.97 4.27 -2.97
CA VAL A 281 14.38 4.05 -1.56
C VAL A 281 14.73 2.59 -1.33
N LEU A 282 15.96 2.31 -0.94
CA LEU A 282 16.39 0.99 -0.50
C LEU A 282 16.09 0.84 1.00
N LEU A 283 15.13 -0.01 1.34
CA LEU A 283 14.82 -0.34 2.72
C LEU A 283 15.49 -1.64 3.13
N ALA A 284 15.95 -1.70 4.39
CA ALA A 284 16.39 -2.92 5.05
C ALA A 284 15.59 -3.11 6.35
N GLU A 285 15.11 -4.33 6.60
CA GLU A 285 14.54 -4.71 7.89
C GLU A 285 15.68 -4.90 8.90
N THR A 286 15.56 -4.26 10.06
CA THR A 286 16.56 -4.35 11.13
C THR A 286 16.00 -5.22 12.25
N HIS A 287 16.51 -6.45 12.38
CA HIS A 287 16.12 -7.31 13.48
C HIS A 287 16.78 -6.85 14.79
N SER A 288 15.98 -6.77 15.85
CA SER A 288 16.47 -6.69 17.23
C SER A 288 17.09 -8.03 17.64
N THR A 289 18.25 -8.39 17.10
CA THR A 289 19.07 -9.42 17.72
C THR A 289 19.94 -8.77 18.78
N SER A 290 19.64 -9.06 20.04
CA SER A 290 20.54 -8.85 21.16
C SER A 290 21.96 -9.29 20.78
N ALA A 291 22.93 -8.41 21.02
CA ALA A 291 24.34 -8.67 20.81
C ALA A 291 24.78 -10.02 21.41
N SER A 292 25.28 -10.93 20.57
CA SER A 292 26.52 -11.66 20.85
C SER A 292 26.95 -12.58 19.69
N SER A 293 28.26 -12.63 19.53
CA SER A 293 29.09 -13.65 18.86
C SER A 293 29.32 -13.56 17.35
N SER A 294 30.56 -13.15 17.06
CA SER A 294 31.41 -13.58 15.98
C SER A 294 31.41 -15.11 15.81
N SER A 295 30.91 -15.61 14.68
CA SER A 295 31.50 -16.73 13.92
C SER A 295 30.60 -17.00 12.71
N GLY A 296 31.23 -17.29 11.57
CA GLY A 296 30.55 -17.47 10.29
C GLY A 296 29.56 -18.64 10.27
N VAL A 297 28.71 -18.58 9.25
CA VAL A 297 27.56 -19.45 8.92
C VAL A 297 26.25 -18.96 9.55
N ALA A 298 25.68 -17.90 8.96
CA ALA A 298 24.30 -17.50 9.21
C ALA A 298 23.40 -18.03 8.08
N ASN A 299 22.67 -19.11 8.35
CA ASN A 299 21.41 -19.43 7.69
C ASN A 299 20.29 -19.07 8.66
N GLY A 300 19.44 -18.12 8.27
CA GLY A 300 18.26 -17.69 9.05
C GLY A 300 17.80 -16.28 8.72
N ASP A 301 17.11 -16.13 7.58
CA ASP A 301 16.05 -15.14 7.28
C ASP A 301 16.29 -13.63 7.54
N ALA A 302 17.47 -13.09 7.21
CA ALA A 302 17.54 -11.65 6.90
C ALA A 302 16.99 -11.43 5.48
N HIS A 303 15.81 -10.82 5.33
CA HIS A 303 15.31 -10.44 4.01
C HIS A 303 16.28 -9.47 3.34
N ALA A 304 16.61 -9.75 2.08
CA ALA A 304 17.46 -8.87 1.30
C ALA A 304 16.83 -7.47 1.25
N PRO A 305 17.65 -6.40 1.31
CA PRO A 305 17.14 -5.06 1.19
C PRO A 305 16.43 -4.89 -0.16
N ALA A 306 15.30 -4.19 -0.16
CA ALA A 306 14.44 -4.07 -1.33
C ALA A 306 14.33 -2.61 -1.76
N TRP A 307 14.49 -2.35 -3.06
CA TRP A 307 14.26 -1.02 -3.62
C TRP A 307 12.77 -0.73 -3.75
N GLY A 308 12.30 0.43 -3.35
CA GLY A 308 10.96 0.91 -3.66
C GLY A 308 11.00 2.09 -4.62
N VAL A 309 9.92 2.28 -5.36
CA VAL A 309 9.75 3.40 -6.30
C VAL A 309 8.48 4.15 -5.94
N GLY A 310 8.56 5.48 -5.91
CA GLY A 310 7.43 6.37 -5.67
C GLY A 310 7.44 7.52 -6.66
N LEU A 311 6.24 8.01 -7.01
CA LEU A 311 6.03 9.16 -7.87
C LEU A 311 5.02 10.10 -7.21
N ASP A 312 5.39 11.36 -7.02
CA ASP A 312 4.50 12.42 -6.54
C ASP A 312 5.10 13.80 -6.91
N PRO A 313 4.29 14.84 -7.13
CA PRO A 313 4.77 16.21 -7.29
C PRO A 313 5.57 16.73 -6.09
N ASP A 314 5.27 16.24 -4.87
CA ASP A 314 6.01 16.57 -3.65
C ASP A 314 7.12 15.52 -3.39
N PRO A 315 8.41 15.92 -3.38
CA PRO A 315 9.53 15.01 -3.10
C PRO A 315 9.35 14.22 -1.80
N ALA A 316 8.82 14.86 -0.75
CA ALA A 316 8.65 14.19 0.54
C ALA A 316 7.59 13.08 0.47
N ARG A 317 6.54 13.28 -0.32
CA ARG A 317 5.51 12.26 -0.56
C ARG A 317 6.04 11.14 -1.44
N SER A 318 6.77 11.48 -2.50
CA SER A 318 7.39 10.52 -3.41
C SER A 318 8.31 9.55 -2.65
N GLN A 319 9.15 10.05 -1.74
CA GLN A 319 9.98 9.21 -0.86
C GLN A 319 9.17 8.27 0.04
N ILE A 320 8.05 8.73 0.60
CA ILE A 320 7.19 7.91 1.47
C ILE A 320 6.49 6.83 0.65
N LEU A 321 6.00 7.15 -0.55
CA LEU A 321 5.41 6.16 -1.46
C LEU A 321 6.45 5.12 -1.88
N ALA A 322 7.68 5.53 -2.17
CA ALA A 322 8.80 4.62 -2.42
C ALA A 322 9.06 3.70 -1.21
N ALA A 323 9.01 4.24 0.02
CA ALA A 323 9.15 3.41 1.22
C ALA A 323 7.99 2.40 1.35
N VAL A 324 6.74 2.79 1.09
CA VAL A 324 5.58 1.88 1.09
C VAL A 324 5.73 0.78 0.04
N SER A 325 6.22 1.12 -1.16
CA SER A 325 6.56 0.18 -2.22
C SER A 325 7.59 -0.87 -1.76
N ALA A 326 8.66 -0.44 -1.10
CA ALA A 326 9.67 -1.32 -0.54
C ALA A 326 9.14 -2.20 0.62
N ILE A 327 8.31 -1.64 1.51
CA ILE A 327 7.68 -2.37 2.62
C ILE A 327 6.81 -3.50 2.09
N ASN A 328 5.98 -3.25 1.07
CA ASN A 328 5.14 -4.30 0.45
C ASN A 328 5.98 -5.49 -0.04
N LYS A 329 7.16 -5.22 -0.61
CA LYS A 329 8.07 -6.26 -1.05
C LYS A 329 8.74 -7.01 0.10
N GLN A 330 9.14 -6.31 1.16
CA GLN A 330 9.74 -6.96 2.33
C GLN A 330 8.73 -7.76 3.16
N LEU A 331 7.46 -7.36 3.18
CA LEU A 331 6.41 -8.08 3.91
C LEU A 331 6.12 -9.46 3.32
N GLY A 332 6.27 -9.65 2.01
CA GLY A 332 6.00 -10.92 1.34
C GLY A 332 4.59 -11.45 1.68
N GLY A 333 4.51 -12.58 2.39
CA GLY A 333 3.27 -13.17 2.93
C GLY A 333 3.06 -13.03 4.44
N ARG A 334 3.92 -12.31 5.17
CA ARG A 334 3.86 -12.18 6.64
C ARG A 334 2.69 -11.27 7.04
N PRO A 335 1.78 -11.68 7.93
CA PRO A 335 0.68 -10.83 8.38
C PRO A 335 1.22 -9.64 9.17
N VAL A 336 0.64 -8.45 8.98
CA VAL A 336 1.03 -7.26 9.73
C VAL A 336 0.31 -7.24 11.07
N SER A 337 1.02 -7.55 12.15
CA SER A 337 0.50 -7.41 13.52
C SER A 337 0.44 -5.93 13.89
N VAL A 338 -0.75 -5.39 14.07
CA VAL A 338 -0.94 -4.00 14.50
C VAL A 338 -1.04 -3.97 16.02
N VAL A 339 -0.20 -3.16 16.66
CA VAL A 339 -0.31 -2.86 18.09
C VAL A 339 -1.52 -1.94 18.26
N SER A 340 -2.42 -2.26 19.18
CA SER A 340 -3.59 -1.46 19.57
C SER A 340 -3.12 -0.22 20.34
N GLY A 341 -2.40 0.66 19.64
CA GLY A 341 -1.83 1.84 20.26
C GLY A 341 -2.91 2.84 20.71
N ASP A 342 -2.71 3.28 21.94
CA ASP A 342 -3.26 4.47 22.61
C ASP A 342 -4.70 4.34 23.13
N THR A 343 -4.84 4.24 24.47
CA THR A 343 -6.10 4.29 25.21
C THR A 343 -7.03 5.40 24.71
N LYS A 344 -6.46 6.50 24.20
CA LYS A 344 -7.18 7.62 23.59
C LYS A 344 -7.99 7.25 22.35
N GLU A 345 -7.49 6.37 21.49
CA GLU A 345 -8.23 5.96 20.28
C GLU A 345 -9.37 5.01 20.64
N VAL A 346 -9.15 4.10 21.59
CA VAL A 346 -10.23 3.25 22.12
C VAL A 346 -11.28 4.11 22.83
N LEU A 347 -10.87 5.11 23.62
CA LEU A 347 -11.79 6.09 24.21
C LEU A 347 -12.59 6.85 23.15
N ARG A 348 -11.96 7.24 22.04
CA ARG A 348 -12.63 7.92 20.94
C ARG A 348 -13.68 7.03 20.29
N ILE A 349 -13.35 5.77 19.99
CA ILE A 349 -14.28 4.77 19.45
C ILE A 349 -15.45 4.53 20.42
N LEU A 350 -15.18 4.37 21.73
CA LEU A 350 -16.22 4.20 22.74
C LEU A 350 -17.16 5.41 22.80
N ASN A 351 -16.63 6.62 22.68
CA ASN A 351 -17.43 7.83 22.69
C ASN A 351 -18.23 8.03 21.40
N ASP A 352 -17.61 7.81 20.23
CA ASP A 352 -18.21 8.15 18.93
C ASP A 352 -19.15 7.05 18.44
N ASP A 353 -18.73 5.78 18.49
CA ASP A 353 -19.50 4.65 17.93
C ASP A 353 -20.50 4.07 18.95
N TYR A 354 -20.13 4.06 20.24
CA TYR A 354 -20.94 3.49 21.31
C TYR A 354 -21.61 4.55 22.19
N SER A 355 -21.42 5.85 21.92
CA SER A 355 -21.94 6.95 22.76
C SER A 355 -21.68 6.73 24.26
N LEU A 356 -20.51 6.18 24.60
CA LEU A 356 -20.14 5.78 25.96
C LEU A 356 -19.05 6.72 26.53
N PRO A 357 -19.42 7.71 27.36
CA PRO A 357 -18.48 8.68 27.91
C PRO A 357 -17.76 8.12 29.15
N VAL A 358 -16.77 7.25 28.94
CA VAL A 358 -16.01 6.59 30.01
C VAL A 358 -15.35 7.63 30.96
N PRO A 359 -15.52 7.52 32.29
CA PRO A 359 -14.92 8.44 33.25
C PRO A 359 -13.43 8.18 33.45
N GLN A 360 -12.70 9.22 33.89
CA GLN A 360 -11.26 9.12 34.16
C GLN A 360 -10.91 8.04 35.19
N SER A 361 -11.79 7.77 36.16
CA SER A 361 -11.63 6.71 37.16
C SER A 361 -11.61 5.30 36.58
N MET A 362 -12.09 5.09 35.34
CA MET A 362 -12.09 3.80 34.64
C MET A 362 -11.00 3.71 33.57
N HIS A 363 -10.19 4.77 33.39
CA HIS A 363 -9.12 4.78 32.37
C HIS A 363 -8.04 3.72 32.63
N ASP A 364 -7.75 3.41 33.89
CA ASP A 364 -6.77 2.37 34.23
C ASP A 364 -7.26 0.98 33.78
N THR A 365 -8.54 0.66 34.02
CA THR A 365 -9.18 -0.58 33.55
C THR A 365 -9.23 -0.64 32.01
N LEU A 366 -9.44 0.49 31.35
CA LEU A 366 -9.37 0.55 29.89
C LEU A 366 -7.94 0.36 29.38
N ALA A 367 -6.94 0.91 30.06
CA ALA A 367 -5.54 0.73 29.72
C ALA A 367 -5.10 -0.75 29.87
N GLU A 368 -5.60 -1.44 30.90
CA GLU A 368 -5.42 -2.89 31.06
C GLU A 368 -6.07 -3.67 29.91
N ALA A 369 -7.30 -3.32 29.51
CA ALA A 369 -7.98 -3.96 28.39
C ALA A 369 -7.26 -3.72 27.05
N CYS A 370 -6.70 -2.54 26.83
CA CYS A 370 -5.85 -2.24 25.68
C CYS A 370 -4.56 -3.06 25.73
N SER A 371 -3.92 -3.16 26.89
CA SER A 371 -2.69 -3.95 27.07
C SER A 371 -2.92 -5.45 26.80
N ALA A 372 -4.05 -6.00 27.24
CA ALA A 372 -4.43 -7.38 26.93
C ALA A 372 -4.73 -7.56 25.43
N GLY A 373 -5.43 -6.58 24.82
CA GLY A 373 -5.66 -6.55 23.38
C GLY A 373 -4.39 -6.49 22.55
N ASP A 374 -3.37 -5.76 23.03
CA ASP A 374 -2.04 -5.68 22.40
C ASP A 374 -1.30 -7.01 22.40
N ILE A 375 -1.43 -7.79 23.48
CA ILE A 375 -0.84 -9.13 23.57
C ILE A 375 -1.52 -10.08 22.59
N GLU A 376 -2.84 -9.95 22.42
CA GLU A 376 -3.67 -10.78 21.54
C GLU A 376 -3.68 -10.30 20.08
N GLY A 377 -3.11 -9.14 19.77
CA GLY A 377 -3.08 -8.55 18.42
C GLY A 377 -4.44 -8.03 17.94
N LEU A 378 -5.31 -7.60 18.85
CA LEU A 378 -6.64 -7.07 18.55
C LEU A 378 -6.57 -5.63 18.03
N SER A 379 -7.46 -5.28 17.10
CA SER A 379 -7.61 -3.90 16.64
C SER A 379 -8.27 -3.02 17.72
N PRO A 380 -8.07 -1.68 17.72
CA PRO A 380 -8.75 -0.78 18.67
C PRO A 380 -10.28 -0.93 18.69
N ALA A 381 -10.90 -1.19 17.53
CA ALA A 381 -12.34 -1.44 17.43
C ALA A 381 -12.74 -2.78 18.08
N GLN A 382 -11.92 -3.82 17.94
CA GLN A 382 -12.14 -5.11 18.61
C GLN A 382 -11.96 -4.98 20.13
N VAL A 383 -10.97 -4.21 20.59
CA VAL A 383 -10.79 -3.90 22.01
C VAL A 383 -11.99 -3.13 22.55
N ALA A 384 -12.48 -2.11 21.83
CA ALA A 384 -13.68 -1.37 22.21
C ALA A 384 -14.92 -2.26 22.29
N ALA A 385 -15.15 -3.13 21.29
CA ALA A 385 -16.27 -4.06 21.29
C ALA A 385 -16.20 -5.05 22.47
N ARG A 386 -15.01 -5.57 22.79
CA ARG A 386 -14.78 -6.45 23.94
C ARG A 386 -15.00 -5.72 25.27
N PHE A 387 -14.56 -4.47 25.36
CA PHE A 387 -14.80 -3.62 26.52
C PHE A 387 -16.30 -3.41 26.75
N VAL A 388 -17.06 -3.08 25.71
CA VAL A 388 -18.52 -2.95 25.77
C VAL A 388 -19.18 -4.28 26.17
N ALA A 389 -18.80 -5.39 25.55
CA ALA A 389 -19.37 -6.70 25.87
C ALA A 389 -19.12 -7.14 27.33
N ARG A 390 -18.00 -6.70 27.93
CA ARG A 390 -17.66 -7.02 29.32
C ARG A 390 -18.33 -6.11 30.34
N PHE A 391 -18.42 -4.82 30.05
CA PHE A 391 -18.83 -3.82 31.03
C PHE A 391 -20.24 -3.28 30.82
N CYS A 392 -20.85 -3.45 29.66
CA CYS A 392 -22.22 -2.99 29.35
C CYS A 392 -23.23 -4.16 29.41
N PRO A 393 -24.54 -3.87 29.42
CA PRO A 393 -25.56 -4.90 29.46
C PRO A 393 -25.53 -5.77 28.22
N SER A 394 -25.76 -7.06 28.40
CA SER A 394 -25.75 -8.05 27.33
C SER A 394 -26.88 -9.06 27.52
N ALA A 395 -27.12 -9.91 26.52
CA ALA A 395 -28.12 -10.98 26.62
C ALA A 395 -27.85 -11.99 27.75
N THR A 396 -26.62 -12.03 28.27
CA THR A 396 -26.25 -12.92 29.38
C THR A 396 -26.40 -12.26 30.75
N THR A 397 -26.38 -10.93 30.82
CA THR A 397 -26.45 -10.17 32.07
C THR A 397 -27.27 -8.89 31.89
N SER A 398 -28.52 -8.91 32.35
CA SER A 398 -29.49 -7.80 32.24
C SER A 398 -30.41 -7.72 33.46
N LEU A 399 -30.99 -6.54 33.68
CA LEU A 399 -32.06 -6.31 34.66
C LEU A 399 -33.38 -6.21 33.89
N GLU A 400 -34.31 -7.14 34.11
CA GLU A 400 -35.56 -7.23 33.33
C GLU A 400 -36.70 -6.42 33.98
N SER A 401 -36.86 -6.57 35.30
CA SER A 401 -37.87 -5.84 36.05
C SER A 401 -37.46 -5.71 37.49
N PHE A 402 -37.89 -4.63 38.15
CA PHE A 402 -37.69 -4.46 39.58
C PHE A 402 -38.86 -3.72 40.23
N SER A 403 -39.02 -3.94 41.53
CA SER A 403 -39.94 -3.20 42.39
C SER A 403 -39.23 -2.85 43.69
N VAL A 404 -39.42 -1.61 44.13
CA VAL A 404 -38.91 -1.10 45.40
C VAL A 404 -40.11 -0.73 46.25
N THR A 405 -40.19 -1.31 47.46
CA THR A 405 -41.24 -1.02 48.44
C THR A 405 -40.62 -0.62 49.76
N ARG A 406 -41.24 0.29 50.50
CA ARG A 406 -40.73 0.71 51.81
C ARG A 406 -41.21 -0.27 52.87
N VAL A 407 -40.30 -0.75 53.74
CA VAL A 407 -40.69 -1.63 54.84
C VAL A 407 -41.49 -0.82 55.86
N PRO A 408 -42.72 -1.24 56.23
CA PRO A 408 -43.53 -0.52 57.21
C PRO A 408 -42.80 -0.42 58.56
N LYS A 409 -42.68 0.80 59.11
CA LYS A 409 -42.09 1.10 60.43
C LYS A 409 -40.58 0.78 60.58
N ALA A 410 -39.84 0.59 59.48
CA ALA A 410 -38.39 0.47 59.49
C ALA A 410 -37.76 1.45 58.47
N PRO A 411 -36.54 1.95 58.70
CA PRO A 411 -35.83 2.81 57.75
C PRO A 411 -35.20 2.02 56.59
N ALA A 412 -35.81 0.90 56.17
CA ALA A 412 -35.26 0.01 55.14
C ALA A 412 -36.21 -0.09 53.93
N LEU A 413 -35.63 -0.30 52.77
CA LEU A 413 -36.33 -0.64 51.52
C LEU A 413 -36.31 -2.15 51.33
N HIS A 414 -37.37 -2.68 50.73
CA HIS A 414 -37.46 -4.05 50.23
C HIS A 414 -37.49 -4.01 48.71
N PHE A 415 -36.58 -4.74 48.09
CA PHE A 415 -36.39 -4.79 46.65
C PHE A 415 -36.64 -6.21 46.16
N GLN A 416 -37.38 -6.33 45.07
CA GLN A 416 -37.48 -7.56 44.29
C GLN A 416 -37.20 -7.25 42.83
N ALA A 417 -36.31 -8.01 42.22
CA ALA A 417 -36.03 -7.89 40.81
C ALA A 417 -35.85 -9.24 40.12
N THR A 418 -36.18 -9.22 38.84
CA THR A 418 -35.89 -10.29 37.89
C THR A 418 -34.62 -9.90 37.15
N VAL A 419 -33.56 -10.68 37.31
CA VAL A 419 -32.27 -10.45 36.65
C VAL A 419 -31.90 -11.67 35.80
N VAL A 420 -31.28 -11.43 34.66
CA VAL A 420 -30.61 -12.48 33.88
C VAL A 420 -29.15 -12.49 34.31
N LEU A 421 -28.64 -13.64 34.72
CA LEU A 421 -27.23 -13.85 35.08
C LEU A 421 -26.72 -15.11 34.38
N ASN A 422 -25.68 -14.98 33.56
CA ASN A 422 -25.15 -16.02 32.69
C ASN A 422 -26.23 -16.66 31.78
N GLY A 423 -27.19 -15.85 31.32
CA GLY A 423 -28.29 -16.29 30.45
C GLY A 423 -29.43 -17.02 31.17
N ALA A 424 -29.40 -17.13 32.51
CA ALA A 424 -30.47 -17.71 33.31
C ALA A 424 -31.22 -16.62 34.08
N GLU A 425 -32.55 -16.65 34.02
CA GLU A 425 -33.42 -15.76 34.78
C GLU A 425 -33.42 -16.16 36.27
N LYS A 426 -33.18 -15.18 37.14
CA LYS A 426 -33.13 -15.35 38.59
C LYS A 426 -33.93 -14.23 39.26
N GLN A 427 -34.72 -14.63 40.25
CA GLN A 427 -35.39 -13.69 41.16
C GLN A 427 -34.44 -13.34 42.29
N VAL A 428 -34.16 -12.05 42.47
CA VAL A 428 -33.31 -11.54 43.55
C VAL A 428 -34.12 -10.61 44.44
N GLY A 429 -34.04 -10.87 45.74
CA GLY A 429 -34.74 -10.09 46.75
C GLY A 429 -33.77 -9.65 47.83
N GLY A 430 -33.81 -8.38 48.20
CA GLY A 430 -32.88 -7.81 49.18
C GLY A 430 -33.46 -6.65 49.97
N THR A 431 -32.79 -6.31 51.06
CA THR A 431 -33.12 -5.16 51.89
C THR A 431 -31.90 -4.30 52.13
N GLY A 432 -32.09 -2.98 52.19
CA GLY A 432 -31.03 -2.00 52.33
C GLY A 432 -31.58 -0.58 52.43
N ASP A 433 -30.67 0.38 52.58
CA ASP A 433 -31.01 1.79 52.80
C ASP A 433 -31.33 2.53 51.48
N ASP A 434 -30.79 2.05 50.35
CA ASP A 434 -31.06 2.54 49.00
C ASP A 434 -31.26 1.38 48.01
N ALA A 435 -31.70 1.68 46.79
CA ALA A 435 -32.02 0.66 45.78
C ALA A 435 -30.79 -0.17 45.34
N VAL A 436 -29.60 0.43 45.27
CA VAL A 436 -28.35 -0.25 44.87
C VAL A 436 -27.90 -1.20 45.98
N ALA A 437 -27.92 -0.74 47.24
CA ALA A 437 -27.64 -1.54 48.42
C ALA A 437 -28.62 -2.71 48.53
N CYS A 438 -29.90 -2.50 48.24
CA CYS A 438 -30.88 -3.58 48.21
C CYS A 438 -30.57 -4.63 47.14
N LEU A 439 -30.24 -4.21 45.91
CA LEU A 439 -29.87 -5.12 44.83
C LEU A 439 -28.61 -5.92 45.17
N LEU A 440 -27.55 -5.26 45.64
CA LEU A 440 -26.29 -5.92 46.02
C LEU A 440 -26.47 -6.88 47.21
N SER A 441 -27.32 -6.51 48.17
CA SER A 441 -27.72 -7.39 49.27
C SER A 441 -28.45 -8.63 48.76
N GLY A 442 -29.39 -8.49 47.83
CA GLY A 442 -30.09 -9.63 47.22
C GLY A 442 -29.17 -10.52 46.38
N LEU A 443 -28.18 -9.94 45.71
CA LEU A 443 -27.16 -10.67 44.95
C LEU A 443 -26.14 -11.36 45.84
N SER A 444 -26.00 -10.96 47.11
CA SER A 444 -24.96 -11.50 47.99
C SER A 444 -25.01 -13.02 48.17
N ASN A 445 -26.22 -13.60 48.12
CA ASN A 445 -26.45 -15.04 48.18
C ASN A 445 -25.98 -15.79 46.92
N LEU A 446 -25.85 -15.10 45.78
CA LEU A 446 -25.51 -15.69 44.50
C LEU A 446 -24.03 -15.51 44.14
N ILE A 447 -23.44 -14.36 44.46
CA ILE A 447 -22.09 -13.97 44.01
C ILE A 447 -21.14 -13.59 45.16
N GLY A 448 -21.61 -13.64 46.42
CA GLY A 448 -20.86 -13.25 47.61
C GLY A 448 -21.15 -11.79 48.04
N HIS A 449 -20.71 -11.40 49.24
CA HIS A 449 -20.94 -10.04 49.74
C HIS A 449 -20.17 -9.00 48.92
N VAL A 450 -20.93 -8.09 48.29
CA VAL A 450 -20.42 -6.98 47.47
C VAL A 450 -20.96 -5.66 48.02
N SER A 451 -20.11 -4.64 48.12
CA SER A 451 -20.49 -3.28 48.52
C SER A 451 -20.18 -2.26 47.41
N PRO A 452 -21.00 -1.21 47.25
CA PRO A 452 -20.72 -0.15 46.29
C PRO A 452 -19.59 0.74 46.82
N ARG A 453 -18.66 1.14 45.93
CA ARG A 453 -17.53 2.02 46.25
C ARG A 453 -17.62 3.37 45.58
N ASP A 454 -17.99 3.39 44.31
CA ASP A 454 -18.12 4.62 43.52
C ASP A 454 -19.30 4.49 42.57
N ILE A 455 -20.04 5.58 42.39
CA ILE A 455 -21.18 5.67 41.48
C ILE A 455 -21.06 7.00 40.75
N GLN A 456 -20.84 6.94 39.44
CA GLN A 456 -20.76 8.11 38.57
C GLN A 456 -21.81 8.00 37.47
N VAL A 457 -22.55 9.07 37.24
CA VAL A 457 -23.54 9.13 36.15
C VAL A 457 -23.15 10.26 35.21
N ARG A 458 -23.17 9.97 33.91
CA ARG A 458 -22.90 10.94 32.86
C ARG A 458 -24.03 10.95 31.82
N PRO A 459 -24.38 12.12 31.28
CA PRO A 459 -25.30 12.20 30.14
C PRO A 459 -24.62 11.65 28.88
N ARG A 460 -25.38 10.97 28.01
CA ARG A 460 -24.87 10.55 26.69
C ARG A 460 -25.03 11.72 25.71
N LEU A 461 -23.90 12.29 25.26
CA LEU A 461 -23.92 13.34 24.23
C LEU A 461 -24.18 12.72 22.86
N GLY A 462 -25.13 13.30 22.10
CA GLY A 462 -25.33 12.98 20.68
C GLY A 462 -26.34 11.86 20.35
N ALA A 463 -27.02 11.26 21.34
CA ALA A 463 -28.02 10.23 21.09
C ALA A 463 -29.32 10.83 20.51
N ALA A 464 -29.38 10.98 19.18
CA ALA A 464 -30.62 11.24 18.47
C ALA A 464 -31.52 9.98 18.53
N LYS A 465 -32.31 9.87 19.62
CA LYS A 465 -33.25 8.76 19.95
C LYS A 465 -32.61 7.50 20.58
N GLY A 466 -31.95 7.65 21.72
CA GLY A 466 -31.53 6.53 22.57
C GLY A 466 -31.35 6.93 24.03
N SER A 467 -31.05 5.93 24.87
CA SER A 467 -30.95 6.04 26.34
C SER A 467 -30.21 7.30 26.81
N GLN A 468 -30.83 8.14 27.64
CA GLN A 468 -30.28 9.45 28.03
C GLN A 468 -29.10 9.37 29.02
N HIS A 469 -29.00 8.27 29.78
CA HIS A 469 -28.06 8.16 30.90
C HIS A 469 -27.09 6.98 30.76
N ALA A 470 -25.82 7.23 31.09
CA ALA A 470 -24.80 6.22 31.29
C ALA A 470 -24.34 6.26 32.75
N ALA A 471 -24.64 5.20 33.49
CA ALA A 471 -24.21 5.03 34.87
C ALA A 471 -23.00 4.08 34.94
N PHE A 472 -22.01 4.45 35.73
CA PHE A 472 -20.77 3.72 35.96
C PHE A 472 -20.70 3.42 37.45
N VAL A 473 -20.77 2.13 37.82
CA VAL A 473 -20.74 1.70 39.21
C VAL A 473 -19.50 0.85 39.44
N LYS A 474 -18.75 1.19 40.49
CA LYS A 474 -17.65 0.40 41.01
C LYS A 474 -18.10 -0.31 42.28
N VAL A 475 -17.85 -1.60 42.35
CA VAL A 475 -18.15 -2.42 43.52
C VAL A 475 -16.91 -3.14 44.01
N GLU A 476 -16.89 -3.45 45.30
CA GLU A 476 -15.84 -4.23 45.95
C GLU A 476 -16.46 -5.47 46.60
N ALA A 477 -15.89 -6.64 46.31
CA ALA A 477 -16.27 -7.89 46.96
C ALA A 477 -15.29 -8.21 48.09
N VAL A 478 -15.79 -8.77 49.20
CA VAL A 478 -14.97 -9.07 50.39
C VAL A 478 -13.84 -10.04 50.04
N GLY A 479 -12.59 -9.55 50.06
CA GLY A 479 -11.40 -10.35 49.76
C GLY A 479 -11.06 -10.50 48.27
N GLN A 480 -11.65 -9.69 47.38
CA GLN A 480 -11.40 -9.72 45.95
C GLN A 480 -11.11 -8.34 45.34
N GLU A 481 -10.69 -8.33 44.07
CA GLU A 481 -10.49 -7.13 43.27
C GLU A 481 -11.80 -6.35 43.03
N GLU A 482 -11.68 -5.04 42.96
CA GLU A 482 -12.78 -4.15 42.59
C GLU A 482 -13.22 -4.40 41.15
N ALA A 483 -14.51 -4.27 40.87
CA ALA A 483 -15.06 -4.46 39.54
C ALA A 483 -15.95 -3.28 39.13
N TRP A 484 -15.91 -2.99 37.83
CA TRP A 484 -16.74 -1.96 37.21
C TRP A 484 -17.91 -2.59 36.45
N GLY A 485 -18.99 -1.83 36.36
CA GLY A 485 -20.13 -2.10 35.48
C GLY A 485 -20.73 -0.81 34.95
N VAL A 486 -21.31 -0.89 33.77
CA VAL A 486 -21.90 0.22 33.03
C VAL A 486 -23.35 -0.13 32.70
N GLY A 487 -24.27 0.77 33.03
CA GLY A 487 -25.69 0.66 32.70
C GLY A 487 -26.12 1.79 31.79
N LEU A 488 -27.00 1.48 30.85
CA LEU A 488 -27.44 2.39 29.80
C LEU A 488 -28.97 2.36 29.75
N ASP A 489 -29.62 3.42 30.24
CA ASP A 489 -31.09 3.50 30.26
C ASP A 489 -31.57 4.96 30.17
N ASP A 490 -32.85 5.15 29.82
CA ASP A 490 -33.52 6.45 29.85
C ASP A 490 -33.86 6.88 31.28
N ASP A 491 -34.09 5.91 32.18
CA ASP A 491 -34.28 6.16 33.60
C ASP A 491 -32.96 6.02 34.36
N LEU A 492 -32.64 7.06 35.14
CA LEU A 492 -31.42 7.13 35.95
C LEU A 492 -31.30 5.95 36.92
N THR A 493 -32.41 5.56 37.53
CA THR A 493 -32.42 4.51 38.56
C THR A 493 -32.16 3.15 37.93
N THR A 494 -32.81 2.88 36.80
CA THR A 494 -32.63 1.67 36.00
C THR A 494 -31.20 1.55 35.49
N ALA A 495 -30.62 2.62 34.93
CA ALA A 495 -29.22 2.65 34.50
C ALA A 495 -28.27 2.34 35.67
N THR A 496 -28.52 2.91 36.85
CA THR A 496 -27.66 2.72 38.02
C THR A 496 -27.75 1.29 38.57
N LEU A 497 -28.96 0.72 38.64
CA LEU A 497 -29.16 -0.67 39.09
C LEU A 497 -28.54 -1.67 38.10
N GLN A 498 -28.68 -1.44 36.80
CA GLN A 498 -28.09 -2.28 35.77
C GLN A 498 -26.55 -2.23 35.82
N ALA A 499 -25.97 -1.04 36.01
CA ALA A 499 -24.54 -0.86 36.21
C ALA A 499 -24.04 -1.65 37.44
N ALA A 500 -24.75 -1.58 38.56
CA ALA A 500 -24.41 -2.30 39.78
C ALA A 500 -24.50 -3.84 39.60
N LEU A 501 -25.52 -4.34 38.88
CA LEU A 501 -25.66 -5.75 38.55
C LEU A 501 -24.45 -6.27 37.75
N ILE A 502 -24.06 -5.53 36.71
CA ILE A 502 -22.93 -5.91 35.84
C ILE A 502 -21.61 -5.83 36.61
N ALA A 503 -21.43 -4.79 37.44
CA ALA A 503 -20.25 -4.65 38.29
C ALA A 503 -20.10 -5.86 39.21
N ALA A 504 -21.20 -6.29 39.84
CA ALA A 504 -21.21 -7.43 40.73
C ALA A 504 -20.99 -8.76 39.99
N ALA A 505 -21.52 -8.92 38.77
CA ALA A 505 -21.24 -10.08 37.91
C ALA A 505 -19.78 -10.10 37.40
N ASN A 506 -19.12 -8.95 37.35
CA ASN A 506 -17.72 -8.83 36.93
C ASN A 506 -16.72 -9.14 38.05
N CYS A 507 -17.12 -9.11 39.32
CA CYS A 507 -16.31 -9.60 40.44
C CYS A 507 -15.98 -11.07 40.23
N LYS A 508 -14.72 -11.47 40.49
CA LYS A 508 -14.23 -12.86 40.33
C LYS A 508 -14.74 -13.78 41.45
N GLY A 509 -16.01 -13.71 41.84
CA GLY A 509 -16.66 -14.61 42.79
C GLY A 509 -17.25 -15.81 42.05
N LYS A 510 -17.24 -17.01 42.66
CA LYS A 510 -17.78 -18.25 42.09
C LYS A 510 -19.13 -18.02 41.41
N LEU A 511 -19.15 -18.06 40.08
CA LEU A 511 -20.32 -18.24 39.24
C LEU A 511 -20.29 -19.64 38.63
#